data_AF-A0A662SGE6-F1
#
_entry.id   AF-A0A662SGE6-F1
#
_cell.length_a   1.000
_cell.length_b   1.000
_cell.length_c   1.000
_cell.angle_alpha   90.00
_cell.angle_beta   90.00
_cell.angle_gamma   90.00
#
_symmetry.space_group_name_H-M   'P 1'
#
loop_
_entity.id
_entity.type
_entity.pdbx_description
1 polymer ?
#
loop_
_entity_poly.entity_id
_entity_poly.type
_entity_poly.pdbx_seq_one_letter_code
_entity_poly.pdbx_strand_id
1 'polypeptide(L)' 'MSYSRLNASAATLTKNRTPDSVVPISGLCATCVDGCIGPCEIGKSAYRGTEVL' A
#
# COMPACT_ATOMS: atom_id res chain seq x y z
N MET A 1 0.10 17.52 8.71
CA MET A 1 0.77 16.39 9.37
C MET A 1 -0.21 15.25 9.45
N SER A 2 0.03 14.11 8.80
CA SER A 2 -0.76 12.90 9.07
C SER A 2 -0.18 12.23 10.31
N TYR A 3 -1.01 12.01 11.32
CA TYR A 3 -0.62 11.34 12.56
C TYR A 3 -0.48 9.82 12.39
N SER A 4 -0.82 9.29 11.22
CA SER A 4 -0.74 7.88 10.87
C SER A 4 -0.09 7.69 9.49
N ARG A 5 0.57 6.54 9.31
CA ARG A 5 1.00 6.06 8.00
C ARG A 5 -0.17 5.32 7.35
N LEU A 6 -0.81 5.98 6.40
CA LEU A 6 -1.88 5.40 5.59
C LEU A 6 -1.30 4.28 4.70
N ASN A 7 -2.02 3.16 4.56
CA ASN A 7 -1.68 2.02 3.70
C ASN A 7 -0.35 1.28 3.98
N ALA A 8 0.33 1.62 5.08
CA ALA A 8 1.56 0.95 5.53
C ALA A 8 1.66 1.01 7.06
N SER A 9 1.39 -0.10 7.74
CA SER A 9 1.44 -0.19 9.19
C SER A 9 2.09 -1.49 9.66
N ALA A 10 2.84 -1.38 10.77
CA ALA A 10 3.37 -2.56 11.45
C ALA A 10 2.26 -3.45 12.01
N ALA A 11 1.10 -2.87 12.36
CA ALA A 11 -0.04 -3.62 12.93
C ALA A 11 -0.62 -4.65 11.95
N THR A 12 -0.54 -4.38 10.65
CA THR A 12 -1.05 -5.22 9.57
C THR A 12 0.06 -5.88 8.76
N LEU A 13 1.31 -5.70 9.20
CA LEU A 13 2.53 -6.18 8.54
C LEU A 13 2.64 -5.68 7.09
N THR A 14 2.23 -4.43 6.83
CA THR A 14 2.25 -3.83 5.50
C THR A 14 3.24 -2.67 5.38
N LYS A 15 3.82 -2.51 4.18
CA LYS A 15 4.73 -1.41 3.85
C LYS A 15 4.58 -0.96 2.40
N ASN A 16 4.81 0.33 2.14
CA ASN A 16 4.87 0.86 0.78
C ASN A 16 6.03 0.24 -0.01
N ARG A 17 5.84 0.06 -1.32
CA ARG A 17 6.90 -0.38 -2.25
C ARG A 17 8.06 0.64 -2.29
N THR A 18 7.72 1.93 -2.34
CA THR A 18 8.67 3.04 -2.37
C THR A 18 8.46 3.93 -1.15
N PRO A 19 9.12 3.66 -0.01
CA PRO A 19 8.89 4.39 1.24
C PRO A 19 9.31 5.85 1.17
N ASP A 20 10.28 6.19 0.32
CA ASP A 20 10.77 7.56 0.12
C ASP A 20 9.86 8.38 -0.80
N SER A 21 8.90 7.73 -1.47
CA SER A 21 8.02 8.34 -2.46
C SER A 21 6.58 7.91 -2.23
N VAL A 22 5.98 8.51 -1.20
CA VAL A 22 4.60 8.25 -0.75
C VAL A 22 3.79 9.53 -0.84
N VAL A 23 2.58 9.44 -1.39
CA VAL A 23 1.63 10.54 -1.47
C VAL A 23 0.96 10.72 -0.11
N PRO A 24 1.10 11.88 0.58
CA PRO A 24 0.62 12.03 1.95
C PRO A 24 -0.90 11.90 2.13
N ILE A 25 -1.68 12.20 1.09
CA ILE A 25 -3.15 12.19 1.18
C ILE A 25 -3.74 10.78 1.07
N SER A 26 -3.13 9.91 0.25
CA SER A 26 -3.63 8.55 0.01
C SER A 26 -2.80 7.48 0.72
N GLY A 27 -1.56 7.77 1.11
CA GLY A 27 -0.62 6.77 1.60
C GLY A 27 -0.13 5.79 0.54
N LEU A 28 -0.42 6.03 -0.74
CA LEU A 28 0.06 5.21 -1.85
C LEU A 28 1.46 5.64 -2.29
N CYS A 29 2.18 4.73 -2.94
CA CYS A 29 3.42 5.09 -3.63
C CYS A 29 3.11 6.14 -4.72
N ALA A 30 3.97 7.13 -4.92
CA ALA A 30 3.79 8.08 -6.04
C ALA A 30 3.77 7.38 -7.41
N THR A 31 4.36 6.19 -7.48
CA THR A 31 4.40 5.30 -8.65
C THR A 31 3.48 4.09 -8.51
N CYS A 32 2.35 4.23 -7.82
CA CYS A 32 1.40 3.13 -7.65
C CYS A 32 0.86 2.64 -9.00
N VAL A 33 0.77 1.33 -9.15
CA VAL A 33 0.25 0.66 -10.35
C VAL A 33 -0.66 -0.49 -9.95
N ASP A 34 -1.61 -0.83 -10.82
CA ASP A 34 -2.43 -2.03 -10.66
C ASP A 34 -1.56 -3.30 -10.77
N GLY A 35 -1.86 -4.34 -10.00
CA GLY A 35 -1.03 -5.55 -9.91
C GLY A 35 0.30 -5.38 -9.14
N CYS A 36 0.47 -4.29 -8.39
CA CYS A 36 1.63 -4.12 -7.53
C CYS A 36 1.68 -5.21 -6.44
N ILE A 37 2.70 -6.07 -6.46
CA ILE A 37 2.99 -7.09 -5.42
C ILE A 37 3.58 -6.43 -4.15
N GLY A 38 3.51 -5.11 -4.06
CA GLY A 38 3.94 -4.38 -2.88
C GLY A 38 3.11 -4.85 -1.67
N PRO A 39 3.73 -5.08 -0.51
CA PRO A 39 3.02 -5.54 0.67
C PRO A 39 2.26 -4.38 1.34
N CYS A 40 1.80 -3.36 0.61
CA CYS A 40 0.91 -2.34 1.17
C CYS A 40 -0.52 -2.90 1.27
N GLU A 41 -1.38 -2.25 2.05
CA GLU A 41 -2.78 -2.69 2.24
C GLU A 41 -3.50 -2.90 0.89
N ILE A 42 -3.33 -1.95 -0.02
CA ILE A 42 -3.95 -1.96 -1.34
C ILE A 42 -3.34 -3.05 -2.24
N GLY A 43 -2.01 -3.19 -2.26
CA GLY A 43 -1.35 -4.22 -3.06
C GLY A 43 -1.72 -5.63 -2.61
N LYS A 44 -1.78 -5.87 -1.30
CA LYS A 44 -2.23 -7.14 -0.71
C LYS A 44 -3.70 -7.43 -1.04
N SER A 45 -4.56 -6.41 -1.04
CA SER A 45 -5.96 -6.53 -1.42
C SER A 45 -6.14 -6.84 -2.90
N ALA A 46 -5.39 -6.16 -3.78
CA ALA A 46 -5.41 -6.40 -5.22
C ALA A 46 -4.96 -7.83 -5.57
N TYR A 47 -3.88 -8.30 -4.93
CA TYR A 47 -3.40 -9.68 -5.11
C TYR A 47 -4.48 -10.71 -4.73
N ARG A 48 -5.08 -10.56 -3.54
CA ARG A 48 -6.11 -11.48 -3.04
C ARG A 48 -7.44 -11.37 -3.76
N GLY A 49 -7.73 -10.26 -4.44
CA GLY A 49 -8.93 -10.12 -5.27
C GLY A 49 -9.01 -11.20 -6.36
N THR A 50 -7.87 -11.63 -6.87
CA THR A 50 -7.77 -12.73 -7.85
C THR A 50 -8.08 -14.10 -7.24
N GLU A 51 -7.97 -14.27 -5.91
CA GLU A 51 -8.31 -15.53 -5.22
C GLU A 51 -9.84 -15.76 -5.17
N VAL A 52 -10.64 -14.73 -5.46
CA VAL A 52 -12.11 -14.76 -5.36
C VAL A 52 -12.79 -14.98 -6.73
N LEU A 53 -12.02 -15.01 -7.82
CA LEU A 53 -12.49 -15.27 -9.19
C LEU A 53 -12.24 -16.74 -9.58
#